data_AF-A0A944XD79-F1
#
_entry.id   AF-A0A944XD79-F1
#
_cell.length_a   1.000
_cell.length_b   1.000
_cell.length_c   1.000
_cell.angle_alpha   90.00
_cell.angle_beta   90.00
_cell.angle_gamma   90.00
#
_symmetry.space_group_name_H-M   'P 1'
#
loop_
_entity.id
_entity.type
_entity.pdbx_description
1 polymer ?
#
loop_
_entity_poly.entity_id
_entity_poly.type
_entity_poly.pdbx_seq_one_letter_code
_entity_poly.pdbx_strand_id
1 'polypeptide(L)'
;DKTGLKKNSLFGNDVKQTQDSIENFCYKIKKGKAAQVSDDFMIIARIESLILDAGMKDALVRAEAYIKAGADGIMIHSRDKDPAEIIDFMQRFRASDKATPVVVVPTSFNSVTIEEFEEMGVNVVISANHMLRAAYPAMLKVAKSILKNGRSLEAELNCMSIKEILEFIPGTR
;
A
#
# COMPACT_ATOMS: atom_id res chain seq x y z
N ASP A 1 -3.38 -3.02 11.36
CA ASP A 1 -3.78 -3.39 12.73
C ASP A 1 -2.58 -3.70 13.65
N LYS A 2 -1.63 -2.78 13.78
CA LYS A 2 -0.46 -2.92 14.69
C LYS A 2 -0.61 -1.97 15.88
N THR A 3 0.13 -2.25 16.96
CA THR A 3 0.27 -1.36 18.12
C THR A 3 1.61 -0.62 18.10
N GLY A 4 1.71 0.46 18.88
CA GLY A 4 2.91 1.28 18.99
C GLY A 4 3.18 2.17 17.77
N LEU A 5 4.40 2.73 17.71
CA LEU A 5 4.83 3.53 16.56
C LEU A 5 4.95 2.66 15.32
N LYS A 6 4.36 3.12 14.22
CA LYS A 6 4.38 2.41 12.93
C LYS A 6 5.83 2.10 12.52
N LYS A 7 6.08 0.82 12.26
CA LYS A 7 7.30 0.32 11.60
C LYS A 7 6.98 -0.09 10.16
N ASN A 8 7.98 -0.10 9.30
CA ASN A 8 7.80 -0.45 7.89
C ASN A 8 7.52 -1.96 7.76
N SER A 9 6.43 -2.33 7.09
CA SER A 9 6.00 -3.72 6.89
C SER A 9 7.01 -4.56 6.10
N LEU A 10 7.87 -3.93 5.30
CA LEU A 10 8.94 -4.63 4.57
C LEU A 10 9.99 -5.25 5.49
N PHE A 11 10.10 -4.78 6.74
CA PHE A 11 10.97 -5.42 7.73
C PHE A 11 10.36 -6.68 8.37
N GLY A 12 9.09 -7.00 8.10
CA GLY A 12 8.43 -8.18 8.68
C GLY A 12 8.71 -8.35 10.18
N ASN A 13 9.32 -9.47 10.54
CA ASN A 13 9.74 -9.80 11.91
C ASN A 13 11.21 -9.45 12.23
N ASP A 14 11.97 -8.87 11.29
CA ASP A 14 13.34 -8.37 11.53
C ASP A 14 13.37 -7.20 12.53
N VAL A 15 12.24 -6.51 12.65
CA VAL A 15 11.98 -5.51 13.69
C VAL A 15 10.78 -5.97 14.50
N LYS A 16 10.90 -5.94 15.83
CA LYS A 16 9.79 -6.31 16.73
C LYS A 16 8.57 -5.44 16.44
N GLN A 17 7.49 -6.11 16.05
CA GLN A 17 6.19 -5.52 15.77
C GLN A 17 5.13 -6.34 16.51
N THR A 18 4.04 -5.69 16.92
CA THR A 18 2.98 -6.34 17.68
C THR A 18 1.66 -6.06 17.00
N GLN A 19 0.94 -7.12 16.67
CA GLN A 19 -0.41 -7.01 16.13
C GLN A 19 -1.37 -6.60 17.25
N ASP A 20 -2.31 -5.73 16.93
CA ASP A 20 -3.35 -5.31 17.86
C ASP A 20 -4.36 -6.44 18.09
N SER A 21 -5.07 -6.40 19.22
CA SER A 21 -6.19 -7.32 19.42
C SER A 21 -7.33 -6.97 18.45
N ILE A 22 -8.13 -7.97 18.09
CA ILE A 22 -9.27 -7.77 17.19
C ILE A 22 -10.25 -6.78 17.83
N GLU A 23 -10.52 -6.93 19.12
CA GLU A 23 -11.46 -6.10 19.88
C GLU A 23 -11.03 -4.64 19.87
N ASN A 24 -9.75 -4.38 20.13
CA ASN A 24 -9.22 -3.03 20.20
C ASN A 24 -9.18 -2.38 18.81
N PHE A 25 -8.83 -3.13 17.77
CA PHE A 25 -8.83 -2.59 16.41
C PHE A 25 -10.25 -2.34 15.90
N CYS A 26 -11.20 -3.23 16.19
CA CYS A 26 -12.63 -3.01 15.94
C CYS A 26 -13.16 -1.78 16.68
N TYR A 27 -12.74 -1.54 17.92
CA TYR A 27 -13.10 -0.33 18.66
C TYR A 27 -12.62 0.94 17.94
N LYS A 28 -11.38 0.95 17.43
CA LYS A 28 -10.85 2.07 16.63
C LYS A 28 -11.66 2.30 15.36
N ILE A 29 -12.00 1.24 14.62
CA ILE A 29 -12.83 1.34 13.41
C ILE A 29 -14.18 1.97 13.75
N LYS A 30 -14.88 1.46 14.78
CA LYS A 30 -16.17 1.99 15.23
C LYS A 30 -16.10 3.46 15.63
N LYS A 31 -15.04 3.86 16.36
CA LYS A 31 -14.83 5.27 16.72
C LYS A 31 -14.52 6.14 15.51
N GLY A 32 -13.76 5.63 14.55
CA GLY A 32 -13.52 6.30 13.27
C GLY A 32 -14.82 6.52 12.50
N LYS A 33 -15.63 5.47 12.33
CA LYS A 33 -16.93 5.55 11.64
C LYS A 33 -17.88 6.53 12.34
N ALA A 34 -17.97 6.49 13.67
CA ALA A 34 -18.80 7.41 14.44
C ALA A 34 -18.36 8.88 14.36
N ALA A 35 -17.10 9.15 14.01
CA ALA A 35 -16.55 10.49 13.87
C ALA A 35 -16.60 11.03 12.42
N GLN A 36 -17.12 10.24 11.47
CA GLN A 36 -17.21 10.67 10.08
C GLN A 36 -18.22 11.82 9.92
N VAL A 37 -17.87 12.78 9.08
CA VAL A 37 -18.74 13.92 8.75
C VAL A 37 -19.57 13.64 7.49
N SER A 38 -19.04 12.82 6.58
CA SER A 38 -19.71 12.42 5.33
C SER A 38 -19.61 10.91 5.16
N ASP A 39 -20.67 10.33 4.59
CA ASP A 39 -20.73 8.92 4.19
C ASP A 39 -19.81 8.60 3.00
N ASP A 40 -19.31 9.63 2.29
CA ASP A 40 -18.32 9.48 1.21
C ASP A 40 -16.92 9.14 1.74
N PHE A 41 -16.65 9.41 3.02
CA PHE A 41 -15.35 9.12 3.61
C PHE A 41 -15.24 7.64 3.97
N MET A 42 -14.31 6.92 3.34
CA MET A 42 -14.11 5.49 3.59
C MET A 42 -13.03 5.21 4.64
N ILE A 43 -13.28 4.21 5.50
CA ILE A 43 -12.29 3.61 6.39
C ILE A 43 -11.94 2.22 5.90
N ILE A 44 -10.70 2.07 5.38
CA ILE A 44 -10.16 0.79 4.93
C ILE A 44 -9.31 0.16 6.03
N ALA A 45 -9.69 -1.05 6.45
CA ALA A 45 -8.98 -1.78 7.49
C ALA A 45 -7.79 -2.56 6.90
N ARG A 46 -6.58 -2.10 7.19
CA ARG A 46 -5.34 -2.77 6.80
C ARG A 46 -4.97 -3.91 7.76
N ILE A 47 -4.92 -5.12 7.21
CA ILE A 47 -4.63 -6.39 7.90
C ILE A 47 -3.15 -6.72 7.72
N GLU A 48 -2.42 -6.91 8.82
CA GLU A 48 -0.99 -7.22 8.82
C GLU A 48 -0.69 -8.68 9.21
N SER A 49 -1.69 -9.56 9.23
CA SER A 49 -1.53 -10.96 9.63
C SER A 49 -0.47 -11.70 8.83
N LEU A 50 -0.45 -11.54 7.50
CA LEU A 50 0.55 -12.18 6.64
C LEU A 50 1.93 -11.52 6.79
N ILE A 51 1.99 -10.20 7.03
CA ILE A 51 3.26 -9.50 7.31
C ILE A 51 3.93 -10.01 8.59
N LEU A 52 3.13 -10.38 9.59
CA LEU A 52 3.58 -10.84 10.90
C LEU A 52 3.60 -12.37 11.04
N ASP A 53 3.43 -13.10 9.94
CA ASP A 53 3.41 -14.56 9.89
C ASP A 53 2.34 -15.20 10.83
N ALA A 54 1.24 -14.49 11.11
CA ALA A 54 0.11 -14.97 11.93
C ALA A 54 -0.81 -15.96 11.17
N GLY A 55 -0.67 -16.01 9.84
CA GLY A 55 -1.31 -16.99 8.96
C GLY A 55 -2.67 -16.57 8.37
N MET A 56 -3.11 -17.35 7.38
CA MET A 56 -4.32 -17.06 6.58
C MET A 56 -5.61 -17.04 7.40
N LYS A 57 -5.75 -17.97 8.35
CA LYS A 57 -6.93 -18.06 9.21
C LYS A 57 -7.12 -16.78 10.03
N ASP A 58 -6.02 -16.26 10.60
CA ASP A 58 -6.06 -15.00 11.35
C ASP A 58 -6.42 -13.82 10.46
N ALA A 59 -5.86 -13.77 9.24
CA ALA A 59 -6.17 -12.73 8.25
C ALA A 59 -7.68 -12.67 7.92
N LEU A 60 -8.31 -13.83 7.67
CA LEU A 60 -9.73 -13.92 7.34
C LEU A 60 -10.64 -13.57 8.53
N VAL A 61 -10.30 -14.05 9.73
CA VAL A 61 -11.06 -13.74 10.96
C VAL A 61 -11.02 -12.23 11.24
N ARG A 62 -9.86 -11.59 11.04
CA ARG A 62 -9.71 -10.14 11.17
C ARG A 62 -10.48 -9.38 10.10
N ALA A 63 -10.42 -9.82 8.85
CA ALA A 63 -11.21 -9.21 7.77
C ALA A 63 -12.70 -9.18 8.14
N GLU A 64 -13.27 -10.32 8.53
CA GLU A 64 -14.67 -10.43 8.93
C GLU A 64 -14.99 -9.54 10.13
N ALA A 65 -14.15 -9.54 11.16
CA ALA A 65 -14.36 -8.72 12.35
C ALA A 65 -14.31 -7.21 12.04
N TYR A 66 -13.38 -6.79 11.19
CA TYR A 66 -13.19 -5.39 10.83
C TYR A 66 -14.35 -4.87 9.96
N ILE A 67 -14.86 -5.70 9.04
CA ILE A 67 -16.05 -5.41 8.25
C ILE A 67 -17.28 -5.27 9.17
N LYS A 68 -17.48 -6.22 10.09
CA LYS A 68 -18.56 -6.13 11.10
C LYS A 68 -18.44 -4.92 12.03
N ALA A 69 -17.22 -4.40 12.21
CA ALA A 69 -16.98 -3.17 12.97
C ALA A 69 -17.29 -1.89 12.18
N GLY A 70 -17.57 -2.00 10.88
CA GLY A 70 -17.96 -0.91 10.00
C GLY A 70 -16.87 -0.44 9.04
N ALA A 71 -15.80 -1.20 8.83
CA ALA A 71 -14.83 -0.87 7.78
C ALA A 71 -15.49 -0.96 6.40
N ASP A 72 -15.28 0.06 5.56
CA ASP A 72 -15.85 0.16 4.21
C ASP A 72 -15.10 -0.70 3.19
N GLY A 73 -13.96 -1.24 3.59
CA GLY A 73 -13.16 -2.15 2.80
C GLY A 73 -11.99 -2.69 3.62
N ILE A 74 -11.31 -3.68 3.05
CA ILE A 74 -10.12 -4.28 3.66
C ILE A 74 -8.91 -4.07 2.76
N MET A 75 -7.75 -3.98 3.39
CA MET A 75 -6.48 -4.01 2.68
C MET A 75 -5.67 -5.20 3.20
N ILE A 76 -5.49 -6.21 2.35
CA ILE A 76 -4.62 -7.35 2.64
C ILE A 76 -3.22 -7.07 2.12
N HIS A 77 -2.21 -7.43 2.89
CA HIS A 77 -0.82 -7.16 2.54
C HIS A 77 0.07 -8.35 2.86
N SER A 78 0.95 -8.67 1.92
CA SER A 78 2.04 -9.62 2.07
C SER A 78 3.38 -8.94 1.74
N ARG A 79 4.47 -9.48 2.28
CA ARG A 79 5.85 -9.10 1.96
C ARG A 79 6.53 -10.11 1.06
N ASP A 80 5.92 -11.27 0.82
CA ASP A 80 6.45 -12.30 -0.07
C ASP A 80 6.47 -11.79 -1.52
N LYS A 81 7.44 -12.29 -2.29
CA LYS A 81 7.50 -12.08 -3.74
C LYS A 81 6.52 -13.01 -4.46
N ASP A 82 6.27 -14.19 -3.90
CA ASP A 82 5.25 -15.09 -4.42
C ASP A 82 3.85 -14.54 -4.11
N PRO A 83 2.97 -14.33 -5.10
CA PRO A 83 1.61 -13.85 -4.86
C PRO A 83 0.67 -14.89 -4.22
N ALA A 84 1.10 -16.13 -4.01
CA ALA A 84 0.25 -17.23 -3.54
C ALA A 84 -0.59 -16.88 -2.31
N GLU A 85 -0.05 -16.16 -1.33
CA GLU A 85 -0.82 -15.77 -0.14
C GLU A 85 -1.97 -14.81 -0.48
N ILE A 86 -1.76 -13.88 -1.41
CA ILE A 86 -2.79 -12.94 -1.83
C ILE A 86 -3.86 -13.66 -2.65
N ILE A 87 -3.46 -14.58 -3.52
CA ILE A 87 -4.39 -15.41 -4.31
C ILE A 87 -5.25 -16.26 -3.38
N ASP A 88 -4.66 -16.96 -2.41
CA ASP A 88 -5.38 -17.80 -1.44
C ASP A 88 -6.32 -16.96 -0.56
N PHE A 89 -5.88 -15.78 -0.12
CA PHE A 89 -6.74 -14.85 0.61
C PHE A 89 -7.96 -14.43 -0.24
N MET A 90 -7.74 -14.00 -1.49
CA MET A 90 -8.81 -13.54 -2.37
C MET A 90 -9.81 -14.64 -2.66
N GLN A 91 -9.36 -15.86 -2.98
CA GLN A 91 -10.24 -17.01 -3.22
C GLN A 91 -11.14 -17.31 -2.02
N ARG A 92 -10.56 -17.38 -0.81
CA ARG A 92 -11.30 -17.68 0.41
C ARG A 92 -12.23 -16.54 0.82
N PHE A 93 -11.76 -15.30 0.73
CA PHE A 93 -12.53 -14.12 1.11
C PHE A 93 -13.71 -13.92 0.16
N ARG A 94 -13.51 -14.06 -1.16
CA ARG A 94 -14.59 -13.90 -2.15
C ARG A 94 -15.60 -15.03 -2.14
N ALA A 95 -15.25 -16.20 -1.60
CA ALA A 95 -16.21 -17.27 -1.36
C ALA A 95 -17.28 -16.89 -0.32
N SER A 96 -16.95 -16.03 0.67
CA SER A 96 -17.88 -15.59 1.71
C SER A 96 -18.38 -14.15 1.54
N ASP A 97 -17.58 -13.26 0.96
CA ASP A 97 -17.89 -11.85 0.77
C ASP A 97 -17.58 -11.38 -0.66
N LYS A 98 -18.65 -11.15 -1.43
CA LYS A 98 -18.57 -10.74 -2.84
C LYS A 98 -18.53 -9.24 -3.05
N ALA A 99 -18.83 -8.43 -2.02
CA ALA A 99 -19.16 -7.02 -2.17
C ALA A 99 -18.12 -6.09 -1.56
N THR A 100 -17.53 -6.47 -0.42
CA THR A 100 -16.60 -5.60 0.29
C THR A 100 -15.38 -5.28 -0.58
N PRO A 101 -15.05 -3.99 -0.79
CA PRO A 101 -13.85 -3.57 -1.49
C PRO A 101 -12.57 -4.13 -0.88
N VAL A 102 -11.72 -4.72 -1.73
CA VAL A 102 -10.39 -5.20 -1.34
C VAL A 102 -9.32 -4.35 -2.01
N VAL A 103 -8.37 -3.90 -1.20
CA VAL A 103 -7.20 -3.13 -1.60
C VAL A 103 -5.95 -3.99 -1.48
N VAL A 104 -5.07 -3.95 -2.48
CA VAL A 104 -3.76 -4.62 -2.46
C VAL A 104 -2.63 -3.64 -2.77
N VAL A 105 -1.43 -3.98 -2.30
CA VAL A 105 -0.21 -3.18 -2.49
C VAL A 105 0.90 -4.11 -3.00
N PRO A 106 0.97 -4.37 -4.32
CA PRO A 106 1.87 -5.37 -4.91
C PRO A 106 3.29 -4.83 -5.08
N THR A 107 3.90 -4.35 -3.99
CA THR A 107 5.30 -3.87 -4.04
C THR A 107 6.29 -5.04 -4.09
N SER A 108 6.03 -6.12 -3.35
CA SER A 108 6.87 -7.32 -3.34
C SER A 108 6.45 -8.35 -4.39
N PHE A 109 5.14 -8.65 -4.47
CA PHE A 109 4.53 -9.59 -5.41
C PHE A 109 4.09 -8.87 -6.71
N ASN A 110 5.04 -8.18 -7.33
CA ASN A 110 4.79 -7.30 -8.48
C ASN A 110 4.72 -8.02 -9.83
N SER A 111 4.66 -9.36 -9.83
CA SER A 111 4.51 -10.19 -11.03
C SER A 111 3.06 -10.32 -11.50
N VAL A 112 2.08 -9.96 -10.65
CA VAL A 112 0.65 -10.04 -10.96
C VAL A 112 0.19 -8.74 -11.59
N THR A 113 -0.50 -8.87 -12.73
CA THR A 113 -1.07 -7.76 -13.50
C THR A 113 -2.32 -7.19 -12.84
N ILE A 114 -2.74 -6.00 -13.26
CA ILE A 114 -3.97 -5.38 -12.74
C ILE A 114 -5.18 -6.20 -13.17
N GLU A 115 -5.15 -6.72 -14.40
CA GLU A 115 -6.18 -7.57 -14.99
C GLU A 115 -6.35 -8.87 -14.18
N GLU A 116 -5.25 -9.53 -13.81
CA GLU A 116 -5.31 -10.70 -12.93
C GLU A 116 -5.87 -10.36 -11.55
N PHE A 117 -5.53 -9.20 -10.98
CA PHE A 117 -6.12 -8.76 -9.71
C PHE A 117 -7.63 -8.48 -9.84
N GLU A 118 -8.06 -7.89 -10.94
CA GLU A 118 -9.47 -7.65 -11.24
C GLU A 118 -10.24 -8.98 -11.35
N GLU A 119 -9.69 -9.97 -12.07
CA GLU A 119 -10.26 -11.32 -12.17
C GLU A 119 -10.38 -12.02 -10.80
N MET A 120 -9.43 -11.77 -9.88
CA MET A 120 -9.50 -12.24 -8.49
C MET A 120 -10.53 -11.50 -7.64
N GLY A 121 -11.12 -10.41 -8.15
CA GLY A 121 -12.09 -9.58 -7.44
C GLY A 121 -11.46 -8.54 -6.52
N VAL A 122 -10.24 -8.10 -6.78
CA VAL A 122 -9.61 -6.94 -6.13
C VAL A 122 -10.19 -5.65 -6.72
N ASN A 123 -10.36 -4.61 -5.90
CA ASN A 123 -11.00 -3.36 -6.32
C ASN A 123 -10.00 -2.20 -6.45
N VAL A 124 -8.92 -2.20 -5.67
CA VAL A 124 -7.93 -1.12 -5.68
C VAL A 124 -6.52 -1.71 -5.62
N VAL A 125 -5.67 -1.30 -6.57
CA VAL A 125 -4.25 -1.65 -6.60
C VAL A 125 -3.42 -0.40 -6.33
N ILE A 126 -2.55 -0.44 -5.31
CA ILE A 126 -1.71 0.71 -4.93
C ILE A 126 -0.25 0.47 -5.31
N SER A 127 0.26 1.28 -6.24
CA SER A 127 1.70 1.36 -6.56
C SER A 127 2.44 2.26 -5.55
N ALA A 128 2.66 1.76 -4.34
CA ALA A 128 2.97 2.60 -3.17
C ALA A 128 4.24 3.46 -3.22
N ASN A 129 5.34 3.00 -3.82
CA ASN A 129 6.65 3.69 -3.68
C ASN A 129 7.48 3.75 -4.98
N HIS A 130 6.91 3.36 -6.11
CA HIS A 130 7.64 3.21 -7.37
C HIS A 130 8.13 4.56 -7.92
N MET A 131 7.32 5.62 -7.85
CA MET A 131 7.70 6.94 -8.36
C MET A 131 8.90 7.53 -7.61
N LEU A 132 8.91 7.39 -6.27
CA LEU A 132 10.06 7.83 -5.46
C LEU A 132 11.31 6.99 -5.76
N ARG A 133 11.15 5.66 -5.87
CA ARG A 133 12.25 4.73 -6.21
C ARG A 133 12.79 4.94 -7.63
N ALA A 134 11.98 5.45 -8.56
CA ALA A 134 12.39 5.79 -9.91
C ALA A 134 13.09 7.16 -9.96
N ALA A 135 12.57 8.15 -9.22
CA ALA A 135 13.15 9.48 -9.16
C ALA A 135 14.57 9.46 -8.55
N TYR A 136 14.79 8.66 -7.50
CA TYR A 136 16.06 8.68 -6.77
C TYR A 136 17.30 8.30 -7.62
N PRO A 137 17.31 7.19 -8.38
CA PRO A 137 18.41 6.87 -9.31
C PRO A 137 18.65 7.97 -10.36
N ALA A 138 17.59 8.59 -10.88
CA ALA A 138 17.70 9.68 -11.85
C ALA A 138 18.37 10.91 -11.22
N MET A 139 17.90 11.34 -10.05
CA MET A 139 18.51 12.43 -9.28
C MET A 139 19.97 12.12 -8.93
N LEU A 140 20.27 10.89 -8.50
CA LEU A 140 21.63 10.46 -8.18
C LEU A 140 22.55 10.49 -9.40
N LYS A 141 22.05 10.10 -10.58
CA LYS A 141 22.78 10.17 -11.85
C LYS A 141 23.13 11.61 -12.21
N VAL A 142 22.16 12.53 -12.11
CA VAL A 142 22.35 13.97 -12.33
C VAL A 142 23.40 14.53 -11.38
N ALA A 143 23.28 14.27 -10.07
CA ALA A 143 24.21 14.75 -9.06
C ALA A 143 25.64 14.24 -9.28
N LYS A 144 25.81 12.95 -9.63
CA LYS A 144 27.12 12.37 -9.97
C LYS A 144 27.73 13.01 -11.22
N SER A 145 26.93 13.30 -12.24
CA SER A 145 27.40 13.97 -13.46
C SER A 145 27.90 15.39 -13.16
N ILE A 146 27.14 16.15 -12.38
CA ILE A 146 27.52 17.51 -11.96
C ILE A 146 28.83 17.48 -11.16
N LEU A 147 28.91 16.59 -10.17
CA LEU A 147 30.10 16.44 -9.33
C LEU A 147 31.34 16.08 -10.15
N LYS A 148 31.22 15.16 -11.11
CA LYS A 148 32.32 14.70 -11.96
C LYS A 148 32.84 15.80 -12.90
N ASN A 149 31.94 16.60 -13.48
CA ASN A 149 32.30 17.56 -14.53
C ASN A 149 32.46 19.00 -14.02
N GLY A 150 32.09 19.28 -12.77
CA GLY A 150 32.13 20.64 -12.20
C GLY A 150 31.11 21.61 -12.83
N ARG A 151 30.16 21.11 -13.62
CA ARG A 151 29.09 21.86 -14.31
C ARG A 151 27.93 20.93 -14.68
N SER A 152 26.80 21.48 -15.12
CA SER A 152 25.58 20.71 -15.40
C SER A 152 25.35 20.32 -16.87
N LEU A 153 26.20 20.73 -17.82
CA LEU A 153 25.95 20.54 -19.26
C LEU A 153 25.66 19.07 -19.63
N GLU A 154 26.46 18.13 -19.11
CA GLU A 154 26.31 16.70 -19.37
C GLU A 154 25.11 16.09 -18.64
N ALA A 155 24.59 16.77 -17.61
CA ALA A 155 23.43 16.33 -16.84
C ALA A 155 22.11 16.72 -17.52
N GLU A 156 22.08 17.79 -18.33
CA GLU A 156 20.88 18.33 -19.00
C GLU A 156 20.08 17.27 -19.75
N LEU A 157 20.74 16.31 -20.41
CA LEU A 157 20.09 15.21 -21.15
C LEU A 157 19.23 14.29 -20.28
N ASN A 158 19.37 14.34 -18.96
CA ASN A 158 18.59 13.55 -18.00
C ASN A 158 17.57 14.39 -17.23
N CYS A 159 17.42 15.68 -17.58
CA CYS A 159 16.50 16.61 -16.96
C CYS A 159 15.33 16.89 -17.91
N MET A 160 14.16 17.16 -17.31
CA MET A 160 13.06 17.80 -18.02
C MET A 160 13.48 19.21 -18.45
N SER A 161 12.96 19.71 -19.58
CA SER A 161 13.28 21.06 -20.01
C SER A 161 12.76 22.12 -19.02
N ILE A 162 13.41 23.28 -18.97
CA ILE A 162 12.96 24.42 -18.15
C ILE A 162 11.52 24.84 -18.53
N LYS A 163 11.15 24.72 -19.81
CA LYS A 163 9.79 25.06 -20.26
C LYS A 163 8.75 24.11 -19.65
N GLU A 164 8.97 22.80 -19.75
CA GLU A 164 8.02 21.80 -19.25
C GLU A 164 7.86 21.88 -17.73
N ILE A 165 8.95 22.07 -16.97
CA ILE A 165 8.86 22.17 -15.50
C ILE A 165 8.10 23.43 -15.05
N LEU A 166 8.24 24.55 -15.78
CA LEU A 166 7.50 25.77 -15.51
C LEU A 166 6.02 25.67 -15.89
N GLU A 167 5.65 24.83 -16.86
CA GLU A 167 4.25 24.54 -17.18
C GLU A 167 3.62 23.58 -16.16
N PHE A 168 4.43 22.74 -15.50
CA PHE A 168 3.96 21.78 -14.51
C PHE A 168 3.56 22.43 -13.18
N ILE A 169 4.18 23.56 -12.81
CA ILE A 169 3.89 24.27 -11.55
C ILE A 169 2.73 25.25 -11.79
N PRO A 170 1.56 25.09 -11.14
CA PRO A 170 0.47 26.06 -11.28
C PRO A 170 0.88 27.44 -10.73
N GLY A 171 0.68 28.51 -11.51
CA GLY A 171 0.91 29.90 -11.07
C GLY A 171 2.23 30.54 -11.51
N THR A 172 3.03 29.89 -12.35
CA THR A 172 4.25 30.44 -12.98
C THR A 172 4.00 31.06 -14.37
N ARG A 173 2.73 31.31 -14.71
CA ARG A 173 2.31 32.14 -15.86
C ARG A 173 1.71 33.45 -15.38
#